data_AF-A0A4V6Y5W3-F1
#
_entry.id   AF-A0A4V6Y5W3-F1
#
_cell.length_a   1.000
_cell.length_b   1.000
_cell.length_c   1.000
_cell.angle_alpha   90.00
_cell.angle_beta   90.00
_cell.angle_gamma   90.00
#
_symmetry.space_group_name_H-M   'P 1'
#
loop_
_entity.id
_entity.type
_entity.pdbx_description
1 polymer ?
#
loop_
_entity_poly.entity_id
_entity_poly.type
_entity_poly.pdbx_seq_one_letter_code
_entity_poly.pdbx_strand_id
1 'polypeptide(L)'
;MDSRMEADAGPVWPPASSDVAAMVAALQRHARRLEDIHRHALSVTLLPWDSPAGANFRSYLSERCAEVSRTADLLESAARQLADYGRLIQDAEMQRQAGL
;
A
#
# COMPACT_ATOMS: atom_id res chain seq x y z
N MET A 1 30.18 40.18 -27.26
CA MET A 1 29.74 38.79 -27.50
C MET A 1 29.64 38.14 -26.15
N ASP A 2 28.48 38.31 -25.51
CA ASP A 2 28.21 37.83 -24.16
C ASP A 2 27.88 36.34 -24.19
N SER A 3 28.86 35.51 -23.82
CA SER A 3 28.63 34.11 -23.51
C SER A 3 27.94 34.02 -22.15
N ARG A 4 26.62 34.05 -22.18
CA ARG A 4 25.77 33.73 -21.03
C ARG A 4 25.94 32.24 -20.74
N MET A 5 26.69 31.91 -19.69
CA MET A 5 26.68 30.59 -19.05
C MET A 5 25.24 30.33 -18.60
N GLU A 6 24.47 29.60 -19.42
CA GLU A 6 23.29 28.89 -18.92
C GLU A 6 23.81 27.81 -17.97
N ALA A 7 23.58 28.05 -16.68
CA ALA A 7 23.75 27.02 -15.66
C ALA A 7 22.82 25.87 -16.05
N ASP A 8 23.42 24.77 -16.48
CA ASP A 8 22.76 23.47 -16.67
C ASP A 8 22.22 23.03 -15.31
N ALA A 9 20.99 23.43 -15.01
CA ALA A 9 20.25 22.94 -13.88
C ALA A 9 19.90 21.49 -14.21
N GLY A 10 20.78 20.58 -13.80
CA GLY A 10 20.59 19.14 -13.94
C GLY A 10 19.20 18.70 -13.44
N PRO A 11 18.72 17.52 -13.87
CA PRO A 11 17.34 17.10 -13.64
C PRO A 11 16.99 17.19 -12.15
N VAL A 12 15.96 18.00 -11.86
CA VAL A 12 15.37 18.08 -10.52
C VAL A 12 14.61 16.78 -10.29
N TRP A 13 15.26 15.83 -9.62
CA TRP A 13 14.61 14.60 -9.21
C TRP A 13 13.52 14.92 -8.18
N PRO A 14 12.33 14.30 -8.29
CA PRO A 14 11.29 14.47 -7.29
C PRO A 14 11.80 14.03 -5.90
N PRO A 15 11.30 14.65 -4.82
CA PRO A 15 11.69 14.27 -3.46
C PRO A 15 11.31 12.81 -3.18
N ALA A 16 12.20 12.07 -2.53
CA ALA A 16 11.99 10.67 -2.16
C ALA A 16 10.79 10.51 -1.22
N SER A 17 10.46 11.53 -0.42
CA SER A 17 9.23 11.52 0.41
C SER A 17 7.95 11.37 -0.43
N SER A 18 7.93 11.90 -1.66
CA SER A 18 6.78 11.79 -2.57
C SER A 18 6.59 10.37 -3.10
N ASP A 19 7.69 9.67 -3.41
CA ASP A 19 7.66 8.27 -3.83
C ASP A 19 7.18 7.37 -2.68
N VAL A 20 7.65 7.63 -1.45
CA VAL A 20 7.18 6.92 -0.26
C VAL A 20 5.69 7.14 -0.03
N ALA A 21 5.20 8.38 -0.16
CA ALA A 21 3.78 8.67 -0.05
C ALA A 21 2.94 7.93 -1.10
N ALA A 22 3.44 7.83 -2.35
CA ALA A 22 2.79 7.08 -3.42
C ALA A 22 2.72 5.57 -3.10
N MET A 23 3.81 4.99 -2.57
CA MET A 23 3.85 3.60 -2.13
C MET A 23 2.88 3.32 -0.98
N VAL A 24 2.83 4.19 0.04
CA VAL A 24 1.87 4.09 1.15
C VAL A 24 0.44 4.08 0.63
N ALA A 25 0.10 5.01 -0.27
CA ALA A 25 -1.23 5.08 -0.88
C ALA A 25 -1.56 3.81 -1.70
N ALA A 26 -0.57 3.25 -2.41
CA ALA A 26 -0.75 2.00 -3.14
C ALA A 26 -1.05 0.83 -2.20
N LEU A 27 -0.27 0.65 -1.13
CA LEU A 27 -0.47 -0.42 -0.15
C LEU A 27 -1.85 -0.31 0.52
N GLN A 28 -2.26 0.89 0.92
CA GLN A 28 -3.59 1.11 1.51
C GLN A 28 -4.72 0.78 0.54
N ARG A 29 -4.57 1.13 -0.75
CA ARG A 29 -5.55 0.73 -1.78
C ARG A 29 -5.61 -0.79 -1.93
N HIS A 30 -4.48 -1.47 -1.90
CA HIS A 30 -4.44 -2.93 -2.01
C HIS A 30 -5.06 -3.61 -0.78
N ALA A 31 -4.78 -3.13 0.43
CA ALA A 31 -5.39 -3.63 1.66
C ALA A 31 -6.93 -3.53 1.59
N ARG A 32 -7.47 -2.35 1.26
CA ARG A 32 -8.92 -2.14 1.11
C ARG A 32 -9.55 -3.07 0.08
N ARG A 33 -8.89 -3.27 -1.07
CA ARG A 33 -9.38 -4.21 -2.10
C ARG A 33 -9.44 -5.64 -1.56
N LEU A 34 -8.45 -6.07 -0.79
CA LEU A 34 -8.45 -7.39 -0.17
C LEU A 34 -9.56 -7.53 0.89
N GLU A 35 -9.80 -6.49 1.68
CA GLU A 35 -10.93 -6.47 2.63
C GLU A 35 -12.29 -6.55 1.91
N ASP A 36 -12.45 -5.86 0.77
CA ASP A 36 -13.67 -5.93 -0.04
C ASP A 36 -13.90 -7.36 -0.57
N ILE A 37 -12.84 -8.02 -1.04
CA ILE A 37 -12.85 -9.41 -1.48
C ILE A 37 -13.19 -10.33 -0.31
N HIS A 38 -12.56 -10.12 0.85
CA HIS A 38 -12.81 -10.89 2.06
C HIS A 38 -14.28 -10.79 2.48
N ARG A 39 -14.86 -9.59 2.51
CA ARG A 39 -16.28 -9.37 2.84
C ARG A 39 -17.21 -10.08 1.84
N HIS A 40 -16.91 -10.02 0.55
CA HIS A 40 -17.67 -10.75 -0.47
C HIS A 40 -17.55 -12.27 -0.31
N ALA A 41 -16.35 -12.78 -0.06
CA ALA A 41 -16.14 -14.20 0.16
C ALA A 41 -16.89 -14.69 1.42
N LEU A 42 -16.90 -13.92 2.51
CA LEU A 42 -17.68 -14.25 3.70
C LEU A 42 -19.18 -14.26 3.42
N SER A 43 -19.72 -13.33 2.61
CA SER A 43 -21.16 -13.33 2.30
C SER A 43 -21.58 -14.60 1.54
N VAL A 44 -20.72 -15.15 0.68
CA VAL A 44 -20.95 -16.42 -0.02
C VAL A 44 -21.03 -17.61 0.96
N THR A 45 -20.32 -17.56 2.08
CA THR A 45 -20.38 -18.63 3.10
C THR A 45 -21.73 -18.72 3.82
N LEU A 46 -22.55 -17.66 3.75
CA LEU A 46 -23.89 -17.60 4.36
C LEU A 46 -24.98 -18.26 3.49
N LEU A 47 -24.67 -18.58 2.24
CA LEU A 47 -25.59 -19.30 1.35
C LEU A 47 -25.77 -20.76 1.82
N PRO A 48 -26.92 -21.39 1.55
CA PRO A 48 -27.11 -22.80 1.84
C PRO A 48 -26.22 -23.67 0.94
N TRP A 49 -25.49 -24.60 1.56
CA TRP A 49 -24.50 -25.48 0.92
C TRP A 49 -24.70 -26.92 1.42
N ASP A 50 -25.86 -27.50 1.14
CA ASP A 50 -26.33 -28.74 1.79
C ASP A 50 -25.69 -30.03 1.25
N SER A 51 -24.85 -29.93 0.22
CA SER A 51 -24.14 -31.07 -0.35
C SER A 51 -22.75 -31.25 0.30
N PRO A 52 -22.17 -32.47 0.28
CA PRO A 52 -20.78 -32.68 0.68
C PRO A 52 -19.79 -31.80 -0.07
N ALA A 53 -20.03 -31.53 -1.35
CA ALA A 53 -19.23 -30.59 -2.13
C ALA A 53 -19.35 -29.15 -1.61
N GLY A 54 -20.54 -28.74 -1.18
CA GLY A 54 -20.79 -27.45 -0.54
C GLY A 54 -20.07 -27.30 0.80
N ALA A 55 -20.08 -28.35 1.63
CA ALA A 55 -19.33 -28.36 2.90
C ALA A 55 -17.82 -28.18 2.67
N ASN A 56 -17.24 -28.90 1.70
CA ASN A 56 -15.83 -28.75 1.33
C ASN A 56 -15.53 -27.35 0.81
N PHE A 57 -16.40 -26.78 -0.03
CA PHE A 57 -16.26 -25.43 -0.54
C PHE A 57 -16.27 -24.38 0.58
N ARG A 58 -17.17 -24.50 1.57
CA ARG A 58 -17.19 -23.61 2.74
C ARG A 58 -15.91 -23.68 3.56
N SER A 59 -15.38 -24.88 3.79
CA SER A 59 -14.11 -25.05 4.50
C SER A 59 -12.97 -24.35 3.75
N TYR A 60 -12.84 -24.63 2.45
CA TYR A 60 -11.84 -23.98 1.59
C TYR A 60 -11.98 -22.46 1.60
N LEU A 61 -13.21 -21.96 1.44
CA LEU A 61 -13.47 -20.52 1.40
C LEU A 61 -13.12 -19.84 2.73
N SER A 62 -13.36 -20.50 3.86
CA SER A 62 -12.99 -19.97 5.19
C SER A 62 -11.48 -19.85 5.36
N GLU A 63 -10.70 -20.83 4.89
CA GLU A 63 -9.23 -20.79 4.90
C GLU A 63 -8.71 -19.66 4.01
N ARG A 64 -9.26 -19.53 2.79
CA ARG A 64 -8.91 -18.42 1.88
C ARG A 64 -9.26 -17.07 2.50
N CYS A 65 -10.42 -16.95 3.16
CA CYS A 65 -10.81 -15.72 3.85
C CYS A 65 -9.79 -15.34 4.93
N ALA A 66 -9.34 -16.30 5.74
CA ALA A 66 -8.33 -16.05 6.76
C ALA A 66 -6.99 -15.59 6.16
N GLU A 67 -6.55 -16.19 5.05
CA GLU A 67 -5.34 -15.75 4.33
C GLU A 67 -5.45 -14.35 3.75
N VAL A 68 -6.59 -14.02 3.12
CA VAL A 68 -6.85 -12.68 2.56
C VAL A 68 -6.85 -11.64 3.68
N SER A 69 -7.51 -11.91 4.81
CA SER A 69 -7.51 -11.01 5.97
C SER A 69 -6.10 -10.77 6.49
N ARG A 70 -5.31 -11.82 6.71
CA ARG A 70 -3.91 -11.68 7.15
C ARG A 70 -3.08 -10.87 6.17
N THR A 71 -3.31 -11.03 4.87
CA THR A 71 -2.59 -10.29 3.84
C THR A 71 -2.96 -8.81 3.86
N ALA A 72 -4.24 -8.48 4.06
CA ALA A 72 -4.68 -7.10 4.24
C ALA A 72 -3.99 -6.46 5.46
N ASP A 73 -3.98 -7.15 6.61
CA ASP A 73 -3.32 -6.67 7.84
C ASP A 73 -1.83 -6.38 7.64
N LEU A 74 -1.13 -7.25 6.89
CA LEU A 74 0.28 -7.06 6.55
C LEU A 74 0.51 -5.84 5.67
N LEU A 75 -0.34 -5.61 4.67
CA LEU A 75 -0.26 -4.43 3.81
C LEU A 75 -0.52 -3.13 4.60
N GLU A 76 -1.48 -3.15 5.53
CA GLU A 76 -1.73 -2.00 6.40
C GLU A 76 -0.58 -1.74 7.37
N SER A 77 0.00 -2.79 7.94
CA SER A 77 1.19 -2.69 8.78
C SER A 77 2.38 -2.10 8.01
N ALA A 78 2.63 -2.61 6.80
CA ALA A 78 3.68 -2.10 5.92
C ALA A 78 3.44 -0.63 5.53
N ALA A 79 2.19 -0.26 5.22
CA ALA A 79 1.83 1.12 4.92
C ALA A 79 2.09 2.06 6.10
N ARG A 80 1.79 1.64 7.34
CA ARG A 80 2.08 2.42 8.55
C ARG A 80 3.58 2.60 8.74
N GLN A 81 4.36 1.52 8.65
CA GLN A 81 5.81 1.58 8.79
C GLN A 81 6.46 2.47 7.73
N LEU A 82 6.01 2.37 6.48
CA LEU A 82 6.47 3.24 5.39
C LEU A 82 6.06 4.70 5.58
N ALA A 83 4.87 4.97 6.13
CA ALA A 83 4.45 6.34 6.43
C ALA A 83 5.34 6.97 7.51
N ASP A 84 5.68 6.22 8.55
CA ASP A 84 6.59 6.70 9.60
C ASP A 84 8.00 6.95 9.03
N TYR A 85 8.50 6.05 8.18
CA TYR A 85 9.76 6.25 7.45
C TYR A 85 9.72 7.46 6.50
N GLY A 86 8.60 7.66 5.80
CA GLY A 86 8.39 8.78 4.88
C GLY A 86 8.46 10.15 5.59
N ARG A 87 7.99 10.25 6.83
CA ARG A 87 8.13 11.47 7.64
C ARG A 87 9.60 11.79 7.92
N LEU A 88 10.40 10.78 8.28
CA LEU A 88 11.84 10.98 8.52
C LEU A 88 12.57 11.47 7.26
N ILE A 89 12.19 10.94 6.08
CA ILE A 89 12.74 11.42 4.81
C ILE A 89 12.32 12.87 4.57
N GLN A 90 11.03 13.19 4.76
CA GLN A 90 10.52 14.53 4.55
C GLN A 90 11.22 15.55 5.45
N ASP A 91 11.43 15.23 6.72
CA ASP A 91 12.16 16.08 7.67
C ASP A 91 13.60 16.31 7.20
N ALA A 92 14.29 15.27 6.74
CA ALA A 92 15.65 15.37 6.22
C ALA A 92 15.72 16.18 4.91
N GLU A 93 14.72 16.07 4.04
CA GLU A 93 14.61 16.89 2.83
C GLU A 93 14.39 18.37 3.15
N MET A 94 13.53 18.68 4.13
CA MET A 94 13.31 20.05 4.60
C MET A 94 14.57 20.66 5.21
N GLN A 95 15.35 19.90 5.98
CA GLN A 95 16.63 20.35 6.54
C GLN A 95 17.63 20.72 5.44
N ARG A 96 17.78 19.86 4.41
CA ARG A 96 18.66 20.16 3.27
C ARG A 96 18.22 21.41 2.50
N GLN A 97 16.92 21.60 2.34
CA GLN A 97 16.37 22.81 1.67
C GLN A 97 16.60 24.07 2.50
N ALA A 98 16.65 23.95 3.83
CA ALA A 98 16.93 25.06 4.75
C ALA A 98 18.42 25.43 4.85
N GLY A 99 19.33 24.69 4.18
CA GLY A 99 20.77 24.99 4.16
C GLY A 99 21.50 24.64 5.47
N LEU A 100 20.94 23.73 6.28
CA LEU A 100 21.60 23.06 7.39
C LEU A 100 22.18 21.72 6.92
#